data_AF-Q52055-F1
#
_entry.id   AF-Q52055-F1
#
_cell.length_a   1.000
_cell.length_b   1.000
_cell.length_c   1.000
_cell.angle_alpha   90.00
_cell.angle_beta   90.00
_cell.angle_gamma   90.00
#
_symmetry.space_group_name_H-M   'P 1'
#
loop_
_entity.id
_entity.type
_entity.pdbx_description
1 polymer ?
#
loop_
_entity_poly.entity_id
_entity_poly.type
_entity_poly.pdbx_seq_one_letter_code
_entity_poly.pdbx_strand_id
1 'polypeptide(L)'
;MKKRGLTYILISYIFLILGTTGYASDLSNNISFFIDNSQTTAIEEIESELSSEKVDYIQEIGLVSFKNLDDSDRKFIGKYFNVSEGKKLPDFKPEEVNSSILNINILNKDFKSFNWPYKKILSHIDPVKEQLGKDITIALIDSGIDRLHPNLQDNNLRLKNYVNDIELDEYGHGTQVAGVIDTIAPRVNLNSYKVMDGTDGNSINMLKAIVDATNDQVDIINVSLGSYKNMEIDDERFTVEAFRKVVNYARKNNILIVASAGNESRDISTGNEKHIPGGLESVITVGATKKSGDIADYSNYGSNVSIYGPAGGYGDNYKITGQIDAREMMMTYYPTSLVSPLGKAADFPDGYTLSFGTSLATPEVSAALAAIMSKNVDNSKDSNEVLNTLFENADSFIDKNSMLKYKEVRIK
;
A
#
# COMPACT_ATOMS: atom_id res chain seq x y z
N MET A 1 -28.43 53.17 14.99
CA MET A 1 -28.36 51.70 14.90
C MET A 1 -27.62 51.32 13.62
N LYS A 2 -26.35 50.91 13.72
CA LYS A 2 -25.47 50.64 12.58
C LYS A 2 -25.73 49.24 12.02
N LYS A 3 -26.01 49.16 10.72
CA LYS A 3 -25.86 47.94 9.91
C LYS A 3 -24.40 47.49 9.99
N ARG A 4 -24.15 46.22 10.32
CA ARG A 4 -22.88 45.53 10.06
C ARG A 4 -23.19 44.32 9.20
N GLY A 5 -22.76 44.36 7.95
CA GLY A 5 -22.75 43.21 7.06
C GLY A 5 -21.75 42.19 7.57
N LEU A 6 -22.14 40.92 7.58
CA LEU A 6 -21.21 39.81 7.65
C LEU A 6 -20.55 39.69 6.28
N THR A 7 -19.32 40.18 6.18
CA THR A 7 -18.42 39.86 5.08
C THR A 7 -18.00 38.41 5.25
N TYR A 8 -18.53 37.51 4.40
CA TYR A 8 -17.95 36.18 4.22
C TYR A 8 -16.55 36.39 3.65
N ILE A 9 -15.53 36.21 4.48
CA ILE A 9 -14.17 36.11 4.00
C ILE A 9 -14.08 34.73 3.33
N LEU A 10 -14.25 34.71 2.00
CA LEU A 10 -13.81 33.60 1.16
C LEU A 10 -12.28 33.53 1.32
N ILE A 11 -11.80 32.75 2.27
CA ILE A 11 -10.42 32.29 2.24
C ILE A 11 -10.43 31.08 1.33
N SER A 12 -10.27 31.34 0.03
CA SER A 12 -9.90 30.32 -0.93
C SER A 12 -8.49 29.84 -0.56
N TYR A 13 -8.40 28.83 0.29
CA TYR A 13 -7.23 27.95 0.28
C TYR A 13 -7.33 27.15 -1.02
N ILE A 14 -6.93 27.81 -2.11
CA ILE A 14 -6.41 27.10 -3.27
C ILE A 14 -5.30 26.25 -2.68
N PHE A 15 -5.48 24.92 -2.69
CA PHE A 15 -4.35 24.02 -2.71
C PHE A 15 -3.54 24.43 -3.93
N LEU A 16 -2.62 25.39 -3.76
CA LEU A 16 -1.37 25.30 -4.46
C LEU A 16 -0.75 24.05 -3.86
N ILE A 17 -1.10 22.92 -4.47
CA ILE A 17 -0.10 21.92 -4.77
C ILE A 17 0.97 22.75 -5.48
N LEU A 18 1.91 23.29 -4.70
CA LEU A 18 3.25 23.42 -5.20
C LEU A 18 3.53 22.01 -5.66
N GLY A 19 3.43 21.79 -6.98
CA GLY A 19 4.10 20.68 -7.60
C GLY A 19 5.55 20.90 -7.22
N THR A 20 5.95 20.38 -6.05
CA THR A 20 7.24 19.78 -5.93
C THR A 20 7.23 18.82 -7.10
N THR A 21 7.99 19.17 -8.12
CA THR A 21 8.48 18.22 -9.09
C THR A 21 9.18 17.15 -8.27
N GLY A 22 8.42 16.25 -7.65
CA GLY A 22 8.89 14.93 -7.30
C GLY A 22 9.50 14.46 -8.60
N TYR A 23 10.78 14.16 -8.55
CA TYR A 23 11.56 13.82 -9.73
C TYR A 23 10.81 12.70 -10.43
N ALA A 24 10.01 13.04 -11.45
CA ALA A 24 9.66 12.11 -12.49
C ALA A 24 11.03 11.76 -13.04
N SER A 25 11.59 10.64 -12.58
CA SER A 25 12.86 10.17 -13.08
C SER A 25 12.68 10.12 -14.59
N ASP A 26 13.54 10.82 -15.32
CA ASP A 26 13.47 10.79 -16.77
C ASP A 26 13.82 9.36 -17.19
N LEU A 27 12.80 8.51 -17.24
CA LEU A 27 12.87 7.10 -17.62
C LEU A 27 13.41 6.95 -19.05
N SER A 28 13.61 8.04 -19.81
CA SER A 28 14.28 8.00 -21.12
C SER A 28 15.67 7.35 -21.06
N ASN A 29 16.35 7.47 -19.91
CA ASN A 29 17.72 6.97 -19.74
C ASN A 29 17.86 5.73 -18.86
N ASN A 30 16.74 5.14 -18.44
CA ASN A 30 16.74 3.90 -17.67
C ASN A 30 16.36 2.72 -18.56
N ILE A 31 17.09 1.61 -18.44
CA ILE A 31 16.82 0.37 -19.17
C ILE A 31 16.97 -0.82 -18.23
N SER A 32 16.12 -1.83 -18.38
CA SER A 32 16.09 -3.02 -17.54
C SER A 32 16.04 -4.28 -18.37
N PHE A 33 16.63 -5.35 -17.84
CA PHE A 33 16.71 -6.66 -18.48
C PHE A 33 16.44 -7.77 -17.47
N PHE A 34 15.81 -8.84 -17.94
CA PHE A 34 15.97 -10.12 -17.26
C PHE A 34 17.23 -10.79 -17.77
N ILE A 35 18.02 -11.32 -16.85
CA ILE A 35 19.25 -12.04 -17.11
C ILE A 35 19.14 -13.47 -16.58
N ASP A 36 19.93 -14.37 -17.17
CA ASP A 36 20.12 -15.72 -16.65
C ASP A 36 21.38 -15.82 -15.79
N ASN A 37 21.53 -16.94 -15.07
CA ASN A 37 22.68 -17.17 -14.19
C ASN A 37 24.03 -17.22 -14.93
N SER A 38 24.04 -17.44 -16.24
CA SER A 38 25.28 -17.42 -17.03
C SER A 38 25.79 -16.00 -17.28
N GLN A 39 24.94 -14.99 -17.09
CA GLN A 39 25.25 -13.58 -17.27
C GLN A 39 25.62 -12.86 -15.97
N THR A 40 25.59 -13.52 -14.81
CA THR A 40 25.90 -12.90 -13.50
C THR A 40 27.31 -12.31 -13.46
N THR A 41 28.32 -13.00 -14.00
CA THR A 41 29.70 -12.47 -14.06
C THR A 41 29.79 -11.19 -14.90
N ALA A 42 28.97 -11.04 -15.93
CA ALA A 42 28.92 -9.79 -16.70
C ALA A 42 28.36 -8.63 -15.87
N ILE A 43 27.43 -8.90 -14.95
CA ILE A 43 26.92 -7.87 -14.02
C ILE A 43 27.99 -7.44 -13.04
N GLU A 44 28.74 -8.38 -12.47
CA GLU A 44 29.85 -8.06 -11.55
C GLU A 44 30.91 -7.18 -12.23
N GLU A 45 31.25 -7.48 -13.49
CA GLU A 45 32.14 -6.63 -14.29
C GLU A 45 31.53 -5.24 -14.51
N ILE A 46 30.23 -5.16 -14.82
CA ILE A 46 29.54 -3.89 -15.05
C ILE A 46 29.48 -3.04 -13.78
N GLU A 47 29.14 -3.63 -12.63
CA GLU A 47 29.12 -2.95 -11.33
C GLU A 47 30.50 -2.48 -10.88
N SER A 48 31.57 -3.14 -11.33
CA SER A 48 32.95 -2.71 -11.03
C SER A 48 33.38 -1.47 -11.82
N GLU A 49 32.82 -1.29 -13.03
CA GLU A 49 33.19 -0.19 -13.94
C GLU A 49 32.23 1.00 -13.83
N LEU A 50 30.94 0.75 -13.61
CA LEU A 50 29.93 1.77 -13.38
C LEU A 50 29.81 2.08 -11.88
N SER A 51 29.42 3.31 -11.53
CA SER A 51 29.04 3.63 -10.15
C SER A 51 27.91 2.70 -9.69
N SER A 52 27.98 2.21 -8.46
CA SER A 52 26.93 1.39 -7.83
C SER A 52 25.56 2.10 -7.80
N GLU A 53 25.54 3.43 -7.91
CA GLU A 53 24.28 4.20 -7.99
C GLU A 53 23.56 4.04 -9.35
N LYS A 54 24.27 3.59 -10.39
CA LYS A 54 23.72 3.40 -11.74
C LYS A 54 23.19 1.99 -12.00
N VAL A 55 23.43 1.03 -11.10
CA VAL A 55 23.06 -0.37 -11.29
C VAL A 55 22.22 -0.85 -10.12
N ASP A 56 21.00 -1.27 -10.41
CA ASP A 56 20.20 -2.08 -9.48
C ASP A 56 20.18 -3.52 -9.99
N TYR A 57 20.77 -4.43 -9.22
CA TYR A 57 20.69 -5.86 -9.49
C TYR A 57 19.86 -6.56 -8.41
N ILE A 58 18.75 -7.17 -8.83
CA ILE A 58 17.91 -8.04 -7.99
C ILE A 58 18.14 -9.48 -8.44
N GLN A 59 19.15 -10.11 -7.83
CA GLN A 59 19.65 -11.42 -8.21
C GLN A 59 18.57 -12.51 -8.12
N GLU A 60 17.72 -12.46 -7.10
CA GLU A 60 16.68 -13.42 -6.77
C GLU A 60 15.66 -13.62 -7.91
N ILE A 61 15.48 -12.60 -8.74
CA ILE A 61 14.58 -12.61 -9.89
C ILE A 61 15.29 -12.47 -11.23
N GLY A 62 16.62 -12.33 -11.20
CA GLY A 62 17.46 -12.07 -12.37
C GLY A 62 17.12 -10.75 -13.05
N LEU A 63 16.78 -9.68 -12.30
CA LEU A 63 16.47 -8.37 -12.87
C LEU A 63 17.66 -7.43 -12.67
N VAL A 64 18.16 -6.87 -13.75
CA VAL A 64 19.11 -5.75 -13.70
C VAL A 64 18.46 -4.50 -14.28
N SER A 65 18.62 -3.37 -13.61
CA SER A 65 18.19 -2.06 -14.08
C SER A 65 19.37 -1.10 -14.07
N PHE A 66 19.59 -0.45 -15.20
CA PHE A 66 20.63 0.53 -15.40
C PHE A 66 19.99 1.92 -15.45
N LYS A 67 20.50 2.85 -14.64
CA LYS A 67 19.90 4.18 -14.41
C LYS A 67 20.76 5.30 -14.94
N ASN A 68 20.11 6.38 -15.38
CA ASN A 68 20.74 7.65 -15.76
C ASN A 68 21.87 7.47 -16.78
N LEU A 69 21.65 6.62 -17.79
CA LEU A 69 22.68 6.25 -18.75
C LEU A 69 23.01 7.36 -19.73
N ASP A 70 24.31 7.65 -19.83
CA ASP A 70 24.89 8.44 -20.91
C ASP A 70 25.36 7.55 -22.08
N ASP A 71 25.85 8.18 -23.15
CA ASP A 71 26.32 7.46 -24.35
C ASP A 71 27.51 6.53 -24.08
N SER A 72 28.38 6.88 -23.12
CA SER A 72 29.52 6.04 -22.72
C SER A 72 29.03 4.80 -22.00
N ASP A 73 28.11 4.97 -21.04
CA ASP A 73 27.51 3.84 -20.33
C ASP A 73 26.80 2.90 -21.31
N ARG A 74 25.99 3.44 -22.24
CA ARG A 74 25.28 2.65 -23.26
C ARG A 74 26.24 1.86 -24.14
N LYS A 75 27.36 2.47 -24.55
CA LYS A 75 28.38 1.79 -25.35
C LYS A 75 29.07 0.68 -24.56
N PHE A 76 29.32 0.88 -23.27
CA PHE A 76 29.94 -0.11 -22.41
C PHE A 76 29.00 -1.29 -22.15
N ILE A 77 27.76 -1.03 -21.71
CA ILE A 77 26.71 -2.03 -21.50
C ILE A 77 26.42 -2.79 -22.81
N GLY A 78 26.49 -2.11 -23.95
CA GLY A 78 26.34 -2.67 -25.29
C GLY A 78 27.29 -3.81 -25.65
N LYS A 79 28.38 -4.01 -24.89
CA LYS A 79 29.27 -5.17 -25.03
C LYS A 79 28.65 -6.47 -24.52
N TYR A 80 27.69 -6.36 -23.60
CA TYR A 80 27.08 -7.48 -22.87
C TYR A 80 25.59 -7.64 -23.19
N PHE A 81 24.88 -6.52 -23.40
CA PHE A 81 23.43 -6.49 -23.63
C PHE A 81 23.09 -5.73 -24.90
N ASN A 82 22.02 -6.16 -25.59
CA ASN A 82 21.45 -5.35 -26.66
C ASN A 82 20.63 -4.20 -26.07
N VAL A 83 21.26 -3.03 -25.91
CA VAL A 83 20.67 -1.84 -25.26
C VAL A 83 19.33 -1.42 -25.88
N SER A 84 19.11 -1.68 -27.18
CA SER A 84 17.83 -1.36 -27.85
C SER A 84 16.66 -2.24 -27.41
N GLU A 85 16.92 -3.40 -26.80
CA GLU A 85 15.90 -4.30 -26.28
C GLU A 85 15.55 -4.02 -24.81
N GLY A 86 16.29 -3.11 -24.17
CA GLY A 86 16.07 -2.73 -22.78
C GLY A 86 14.67 -2.19 -22.53
N LYS A 87 14.05 -2.65 -21.44
CA LYS A 87 12.68 -2.29 -21.08
C LYS A 87 12.66 -1.24 -19.97
N LYS A 88 11.62 -0.42 -19.96
CA LYS A 88 11.37 0.51 -18.85
C LYS A 88 10.51 -0.16 -17.78
N LEU A 89 10.63 0.33 -16.55
CA LEU A 89 9.79 -0.06 -15.42
C LEU A 89 8.98 1.17 -15.01
N PRO A 90 7.76 1.38 -15.53
CA PRO A 90 6.95 2.55 -15.20
C PRO A 90 6.57 2.57 -13.71
N ASP A 91 6.39 3.78 -13.18
CA ASP A 91 6.14 4.05 -11.75
C ASP A 91 4.78 3.51 -11.25
N PHE A 92 4.62 3.56 -9.93
CA PHE A 92 3.39 3.23 -9.19
C PHE A 92 2.89 4.44 -8.39
N LYS A 93 1.67 4.32 -7.82
CA LYS A 93 1.02 5.38 -7.05
C LYS A 93 0.47 4.86 -5.72
N PRO A 94 0.19 5.74 -4.74
CA PRO A 94 -0.57 5.36 -3.57
C PRO A 94 -2.04 5.09 -3.95
N GLU A 95 -2.63 4.03 -3.38
CA GLU A 95 -4.04 3.70 -3.59
C GLU A 95 -4.94 4.50 -2.65
N GLU A 96 -4.94 5.81 -2.86
CA GLU A 96 -5.76 6.77 -2.12
C GLU A 96 -6.99 7.20 -2.93
N VAL A 97 -8.06 7.56 -2.23
CA VAL A 97 -9.23 8.15 -2.88
C VAL A 97 -9.10 9.67 -2.86
N ASN A 98 -8.99 10.28 -4.04
CA ASN A 98 -8.88 11.73 -4.17
C ASN A 98 -10.15 12.42 -3.68
N SER A 99 -10.11 12.95 -2.46
CA SER A 99 -11.24 13.65 -1.83
C SER A 99 -10.85 15.07 -1.48
N SER A 100 -11.41 16.04 -2.22
CA SER A 100 -11.29 17.45 -1.85
C SER A 100 -12.05 17.68 -0.53
N ILE A 101 -11.37 18.30 0.43
CA ILE A 101 -11.95 18.67 1.75
C ILE A 101 -13.24 19.48 1.60
N LEU A 102 -13.37 20.25 0.50
CA LEU A 102 -14.57 21.04 0.21
C LEU A 102 -15.84 20.17 0.02
N ASN A 103 -15.68 18.88 -0.25
CA ASN A 103 -16.76 17.95 -0.48
C ASN A 103 -17.03 17.02 0.71
N ILE A 104 -16.39 17.22 1.88
CA ILE A 104 -16.55 16.33 3.04
C ILE A 104 -17.44 16.99 4.10
N ASN A 105 -18.48 16.28 4.54
CA ASN A 105 -19.39 16.73 5.60
C ASN A 105 -19.10 16.05 6.94
N ILE A 106 -18.52 16.78 7.89
CA ILE A 106 -18.17 16.31 9.23
C ILE A 106 -19.29 16.69 10.21
N LEU A 107 -20.36 15.89 10.24
CA LEU A 107 -21.53 16.12 11.11
C LEU A 107 -21.36 15.54 12.54
N ASN A 108 -20.37 14.67 12.76
CA ASN A 108 -20.11 14.03 14.06
C ASN A 108 -18.65 14.22 14.47
N LYS A 109 -18.42 14.65 15.72
CA LYS A 109 -17.10 14.89 16.30
C LYS A 109 -16.69 13.83 17.33
N ASP A 110 -17.54 12.84 17.60
CA ASP A 110 -17.18 11.76 18.52
C ASP A 110 -16.17 10.82 17.84
N PHE A 111 -14.92 10.94 18.25
CA PHE A 111 -13.78 10.12 17.87
C PHE A 111 -14.11 8.61 17.83
N LYS A 112 -14.91 8.11 18.79
CA LYS A 112 -15.25 6.67 18.87
C LYS A 112 -16.14 6.17 17.74
N SER A 113 -16.81 7.08 17.02
CA SER A 113 -17.71 6.74 15.92
C SER A 113 -16.95 6.35 14.64
N PHE A 114 -15.70 6.79 14.50
CA PHE A 114 -14.83 6.50 13.34
C PHE A 114 -14.02 5.21 13.47
N ASN A 115 -14.00 4.58 14.67
CA ASN A 115 -13.39 3.27 14.90
C ASN A 115 -14.32 2.09 14.56
N TRP A 116 -15.37 2.35 13.76
CA TRP A 116 -16.32 1.31 13.38
C TRP A 116 -15.69 0.16 12.57
N PRO A 117 -14.66 0.35 11.71
CA PRO A 117 -13.99 -0.75 11.03
C PRO A 117 -13.33 -1.72 12.00
N TYR A 118 -12.52 -1.17 12.92
CA TYR A 118 -11.82 -1.94 13.94
C TYR A 118 -12.78 -2.75 14.81
N LYS A 119 -13.94 -2.18 15.15
CA LYS A 119 -15.00 -2.90 15.88
C LYS A 119 -15.59 -4.07 15.06
N LYS A 120 -15.75 -3.93 13.75
CA LYS A 120 -16.20 -5.05 12.89
C LYS A 120 -15.16 -6.17 12.86
N ILE A 121 -13.88 -5.82 12.78
CA ILE A 121 -12.78 -6.80 12.67
C ILE A 121 -12.54 -7.53 13.97
N LEU A 122 -12.36 -6.79 15.07
CA LEU A 122 -12.00 -7.32 16.39
C LEU A 122 -13.21 -7.86 17.15
N SER A 123 -14.43 -7.46 16.78
CA SER A 123 -15.66 -7.81 17.49
C SER A 123 -15.62 -7.44 18.99
N HIS A 124 -15.28 -8.39 19.87
CA HIS A 124 -15.14 -8.20 21.31
C HIS A 124 -13.71 -8.43 21.82
N ILE A 125 -12.77 -8.72 20.92
CA ILE A 125 -11.38 -9.00 21.25
C ILE A 125 -10.68 -7.69 21.62
N ASP A 126 -9.98 -7.71 22.76
CA ASP A 126 -9.05 -6.65 23.15
C ASP A 126 -7.66 -7.04 22.62
N PRO A 127 -7.14 -6.34 21.59
CA PRO A 127 -5.93 -6.76 20.90
C PRO A 127 -4.67 -6.65 21.77
N VAL A 128 -4.66 -5.71 22.73
CA VAL A 128 -3.54 -5.53 23.67
C VAL A 128 -3.54 -6.65 24.69
N LYS A 129 -4.70 -6.93 25.31
CA LYS A 129 -4.84 -8.01 26.29
C LYS A 129 -4.52 -9.37 25.68
N GLU A 130 -4.95 -9.58 24.44
CA GLU A 130 -4.68 -10.81 23.70
C GLU A 130 -3.29 -10.87 23.07
N GLN A 131 -2.48 -9.81 23.16
CA GLN A 131 -1.15 -9.75 22.55
C GLN A 131 -1.16 -10.09 21.04
N LEU A 132 -2.15 -9.61 20.29
CA LEU A 132 -2.29 -9.95 18.87
C LEU A 132 -1.07 -9.50 18.05
N GLY A 133 -0.56 -10.41 17.22
CA GLY A 133 0.59 -10.16 16.35
C GLY A 133 1.95 -10.39 17.02
N LYS A 134 1.99 -10.84 18.27
CA LYS A 134 3.24 -11.12 18.98
C LYS A 134 4.13 -12.09 18.20
N ASP A 135 5.42 -11.76 18.12
CA ASP A 135 6.47 -12.54 17.45
C ASP A 135 6.24 -12.72 15.93
N ILE A 136 5.33 -11.92 15.36
CA ILE A 136 5.08 -11.83 13.92
C ILE A 136 5.66 -10.54 13.39
N THR A 137 6.33 -10.60 12.24
CA THR A 137 6.93 -9.45 11.58
C THR A 137 6.16 -9.11 10.30
N ILE A 138 5.68 -7.88 10.21
CA ILE A 138 5.08 -7.34 8.99
C ILE A 138 6.06 -6.37 8.35
N ALA A 139 6.37 -6.57 7.07
CA ALA A 139 6.99 -5.55 6.23
C ALA A 139 5.91 -4.61 5.68
N LEU A 140 6.03 -3.32 5.95
CA LEU A 140 5.22 -2.27 5.35
C LEU A 140 6.02 -1.60 4.23
N ILE A 141 5.61 -1.85 2.99
CA ILE A 141 6.18 -1.22 1.80
C ILE A 141 5.29 -0.04 1.42
N ASP A 142 5.72 1.19 1.76
CA ASP A 142 4.88 2.40 1.66
C ASP A 142 5.72 3.69 1.63
N SER A 143 5.15 4.85 2.01
CA SER A 143 5.83 6.17 2.05
C SER A 143 6.76 6.39 3.26
N GLY A 144 6.97 5.35 4.07
CA GLY A 144 7.70 5.43 5.34
C GLY A 144 6.76 5.39 6.55
N ILE A 145 7.32 5.56 7.75
CA ILE A 145 6.55 5.63 9.00
C ILE A 145 7.09 6.78 9.85
N ASP A 146 6.20 7.54 10.50
CA ASP A 146 6.58 8.37 11.63
C ASP A 146 6.91 7.50 12.85
N ARG A 147 8.17 7.07 12.97
CA ARG A 147 8.64 6.26 14.12
C ARG A 147 8.52 6.98 15.46
N LEU A 148 8.32 8.29 15.46
CA LEU A 148 8.16 9.10 16.68
C LEU A 148 6.70 9.19 17.12
N HIS A 149 5.75 8.72 16.30
CA HIS A 149 4.34 8.67 16.66
C HIS A 149 4.16 7.89 17.99
N PRO A 150 3.55 8.46 19.03
CA PRO A 150 3.53 7.88 20.37
C PRO A 150 3.06 6.42 20.45
N ASN A 151 2.10 6.05 19.59
CA ASN A 151 1.58 4.69 19.56
C ASN A 151 2.45 3.68 18.77
N LEU A 152 3.36 4.15 17.90
CA LEU A 152 4.21 3.27 17.08
C LEU A 152 5.58 3.00 17.71
N GLN A 153 5.93 3.69 18.80
CA GLN A 153 7.23 3.54 19.49
C GLN A 153 7.40 2.16 20.14
N ASP A 154 6.29 1.49 20.47
CA ASP A 154 6.30 0.17 21.10
C ASP A 154 6.52 -0.98 20.10
N ASN A 155 6.42 -0.68 18.79
CA ASN A 155 6.73 -1.63 17.75
C ASN A 155 8.25 -1.69 17.55
N ASN A 156 8.80 -2.89 17.38
CA ASN A 156 10.23 -3.09 17.13
C ASN A 156 10.57 -2.66 15.68
N LEU A 157 10.58 -1.35 15.44
CA LEU A 157 10.67 -0.77 14.11
C LEU A 157 12.05 -0.94 13.50
N ARG A 158 12.10 -1.52 12.30
CA ARG A 158 13.27 -1.45 11.40
C ARG A 158 12.91 -0.57 10.21
N LEU A 159 13.80 0.35 9.83
CA LEU A 159 13.58 1.26 8.73
C LEU A 159 14.60 0.98 7.61
N LYS A 160 14.11 0.82 6.38
CA LYS A 160 14.90 0.84 5.15
C LYS A 160 14.30 1.89 4.22
N ASN A 161 15.15 2.70 3.58
CA ASN A 161 14.72 3.78 2.68
C ASN A 161 15.37 3.60 1.31
N TYR A 162 14.55 3.61 0.25
CA TYR A 162 14.98 3.45 -1.14
C TYR A 162 14.81 4.73 -1.96
N VAL A 163 14.35 5.84 -1.34
CA VAL A 163 13.90 7.04 -2.04
C VAL A 163 14.88 8.18 -1.89
N ASN A 164 15.20 8.53 -0.63
CA ASN A 164 15.95 9.74 -0.28
C ASN A 164 16.69 9.53 1.05
N ASP A 165 17.31 10.58 1.58
CA ASP A 165 18.06 10.53 2.86
C ASP A 165 17.17 10.77 4.11
N ILE A 166 15.85 10.88 3.95
CA ILE A 166 14.90 11.23 5.01
C ILE A 166 14.12 9.98 5.44
N GLU A 167 14.44 9.46 6.62
CA GLU A 167 13.86 8.22 7.18
C GLU A 167 12.36 8.34 7.52
N LEU A 168 11.88 9.54 7.86
CA LEU A 168 10.50 9.75 8.30
C LEU A 168 9.52 9.77 7.12
N ASP A 169 8.25 9.53 7.43
CA ASP A 169 7.15 9.65 6.49
C ASP A 169 6.84 11.14 6.19
N GLU A 170 7.18 11.57 4.99
CA GLU A 170 6.99 12.95 4.52
C GLU A 170 5.64 13.13 3.81
N TYR A 171 5.02 12.02 3.39
CA TYR A 171 3.77 12.02 2.66
C TYR A 171 2.57 11.77 3.59
N GLY A 172 2.74 10.84 4.54
CA GLY A 172 1.77 10.51 5.58
C GLY A 172 0.94 9.24 5.33
N HIS A 173 1.02 8.64 4.15
CA HIS A 173 0.23 7.44 3.81
C HIS A 173 0.72 6.20 4.57
N GLY A 174 2.03 5.95 4.59
CA GLY A 174 2.58 4.80 5.31
C GLY A 174 2.32 4.85 6.82
N THR A 175 2.28 6.04 7.43
CA THR A 175 1.86 6.19 8.83
C THR A 175 0.38 5.89 9.04
N GLN A 176 -0.49 6.26 8.09
CA GLN A 176 -1.91 5.84 8.12
C GLN A 176 -2.06 4.33 8.03
N VAL A 177 -1.30 3.67 7.16
CA VAL A 177 -1.33 2.21 7.00
C VAL A 177 -0.78 1.51 8.24
N ALA A 178 0.33 2.00 8.80
CA ALA A 178 0.90 1.50 10.05
C ALA A 178 -0.07 1.62 11.23
N GLY A 179 -0.84 2.71 11.30
CA GLY A 179 -1.84 2.91 12.36
C GLY A 179 -2.96 1.88 12.34
N VAL A 180 -3.38 1.43 11.14
CA VAL A 180 -4.36 0.34 11.01
C VAL A 180 -3.78 -0.97 11.54
N ILE A 181 -2.53 -1.30 11.17
CA ILE A 181 -1.84 -2.50 11.64
C ILE A 181 -1.74 -2.50 13.17
N ASP A 182 -1.21 -1.41 13.73
CA ASP A 182 -0.99 -1.22 15.16
C ASP A 182 -2.30 -1.32 15.96
N THR A 183 -3.39 -0.73 15.44
CA THR A 183 -4.69 -0.76 16.12
C THR A 183 -5.27 -2.18 16.23
N ILE A 184 -5.00 -3.06 15.25
CA ILE A 184 -5.56 -4.43 15.20
C ILE A 184 -4.60 -5.45 15.82
N ALA A 185 -3.30 -5.32 15.58
CA ALA A 185 -2.27 -6.24 16.02
C ALA A 185 -1.07 -5.48 16.65
N PRO A 186 -1.24 -4.91 17.86
CA PRO A 186 -0.28 -3.98 18.48
C PRO A 186 1.02 -4.64 18.95
N ARG A 187 1.20 -5.95 18.76
CA ARG A 187 2.40 -6.68 19.19
C ARG A 187 3.26 -7.18 18.04
N VAL A 188 2.97 -6.77 16.80
CA VAL A 188 3.83 -7.08 15.65
C VAL A 188 5.18 -6.36 15.75
N ASN A 189 6.20 -6.98 15.17
CA ASN A 189 7.36 -6.22 14.71
C ASN A 189 6.99 -5.60 13.36
N LEU A 190 7.19 -4.30 13.20
CA LEU A 190 6.82 -3.59 11.97
C LEU A 190 8.07 -3.06 11.28
N ASN A 191 8.43 -3.65 10.15
CA ASN A 191 9.58 -3.19 9.35
C ASN A 191 9.07 -2.26 8.24
N SER A 192 9.49 -1.00 8.24
CA SER A 192 9.15 -0.05 7.18
C SER A 192 10.17 -0.10 6.05
N TYR A 193 9.68 -0.22 4.83
CA TYR A 193 10.45 -0.13 3.59
C TYR A 193 9.87 1.05 2.80
N LYS A 194 10.50 2.23 2.91
CA LYS A 194 10.07 3.45 2.25
C LYS A 194 10.42 3.41 0.76
N VAL A 195 9.41 3.42 -0.10
CA VAL A 195 9.56 3.32 -1.58
C VAL A 195 8.99 4.52 -2.34
N MET A 196 8.39 5.47 -1.62
CA MET A 196 7.94 6.75 -2.16
C MET A 196 8.00 7.87 -1.10
N ASP A 197 8.01 9.12 -1.53
CA ASP A 197 7.97 10.33 -0.69
C ASP A 197 6.96 11.40 -1.20
N GLY A 198 6.22 11.08 -2.27
CA GLY A 198 5.31 12.01 -2.95
C GLY A 198 4.13 11.28 -3.61
N THR A 199 3.70 11.73 -4.78
CA THR A 199 2.51 11.16 -5.47
C THR A 199 2.80 9.92 -6.31
N ASP A 200 4.08 9.64 -6.57
CA ASP A 200 4.55 8.57 -7.42
C ASP A 200 5.73 7.89 -6.75
N GLY A 201 5.90 6.59 -6.99
CA GLY A 201 7.05 5.82 -6.52
C GLY A 201 7.63 4.93 -7.61
N ASN A 202 8.90 4.59 -7.47
CA ASN A 202 9.62 3.87 -8.53
C ASN A 202 9.45 2.36 -8.39
N SER A 203 8.94 1.70 -9.44
CA SER A 203 8.73 0.24 -9.46
C SER A 203 9.97 -0.57 -9.08
N ILE A 204 11.19 -0.14 -9.44
CA ILE A 204 12.42 -0.85 -9.03
C ILE A 204 12.62 -0.84 -7.52
N ASN A 205 12.31 0.29 -6.86
CA ASN A 205 12.43 0.42 -5.41
C ASN A 205 11.43 -0.50 -4.69
N MET A 206 10.21 -0.62 -5.21
CA MET A 206 9.22 -1.57 -4.67
C MET A 206 9.66 -3.02 -4.87
N LEU A 207 10.18 -3.38 -6.05
CA LEU A 207 10.71 -4.72 -6.31
C LEU A 207 11.85 -5.07 -5.35
N LYS A 208 12.81 -4.15 -5.14
CA LYS A 208 13.90 -4.30 -4.18
C LYS A 208 13.37 -4.45 -2.75
N ALA A 209 12.42 -3.61 -2.35
CA ALA A 209 11.81 -3.68 -1.02
C ALA A 209 11.11 -5.02 -0.76
N ILE A 210 10.38 -5.58 -1.74
CA ILE A 210 9.73 -6.90 -1.60
C ILE A 210 10.78 -8.01 -1.42
N VAL A 211 11.87 -7.97 -2.20
CA VAL A 211 12.96 -8.94 -2.09
C VAL A 211 13.71 -8.79 -0.78
N ASP A 212 14.05 -7.59 -0.36
CA ASP A 212 14.73 -7.34 0.91
C ASP A 212 13.87 -7.73 2.10
N ALA A 213 12.57 -7.44 2.08
CA ALA A 213 11.63 -7.94 3.08
C ALA A 213 11.60 -9.47 3.12
N THR A 214 11.68 -10.10 1.95
CA THR A 214 11.75 -11.57 1.85
C THR A 214 13.04 -12.13 2.45
N ASN A 215 14.18 -11.50 2.14
CA ASN A 215 15.50 -11.86 2.67
C ASN A 215 15.62 -11.61 4.18
N ASP A 216 14.93 -10.58 4.69
CA ASP A 216 14.81 -10.30 6.12
C ASP A 216 13.90 -11.32 6.86
N GLN A 217 13.29 -12.27 6.13
CA GLN A 217 12.43 -13.34 6.66
C GLN A 217 11.25 -12.79 7.48
N VAL A 218 10.60 -11.75 6.97
CA VAL A 218 9.31 -11.30 7.52
C VAL A 218 8.24 -12.37 7.29
N ASP A 219 7.14 -12.29 8.03
CA ASP A 219 6.03 -13.25 7.87
C ASP A 219 5.02 -12.77 6.80
N ILE A 220 4.80 -11.45 6.75
CA ILE A 220 3.79 -10.82 5.89
C ILE A 220 4.39 -9.55 5.27
N ILE A 221 4.13 -9.32 3.99
CA ILE A 221 4.44 -8.08 3.28
C ILE A 221 3.12 -7.37 2.93
N ASN A 222 2.93 -6.18 3.49
CA ASN A 222 1.80 -5.29 3.18
C ASN A 222 2.21 -4.28 2.11
N VAL A 223 1.48 -4.23 1.00
CA VAL A 223 1.65 -3.25 -0.08
C VAL A 223 0.35 -2.52 -0.34
N SER A 224 0.19 -1.34 0.26
CA SER A 224 -0.99 -0.49 0.09
C SER A 224 -0.85 0.50 -1.08
N LEU A 225 -0.12 0.07 -2.11
CA LEU A 225 0.31 0.84 -3.27
C LEU A 225 0.02 0.03 -4.53
N GLY A 226 -0.20 0.69 -5.66
CA GLY A 226 -0.62 0.01 -6.87
C GLY A 226 -0.45 0.81 -8.15
N SER A 227 -0.67 0.11 -9.26
CA SER A 227 -0.80 0.72 -10.58
C SER A 227 -1.41 -0.24 -11.59
N TYR A 228 -2.05 0.32 -12.61
CA TYR A 228 -2.45 -0.44 -13.79
C TYR A 228 -1.31 -0.54 -14.79
N LYS A 229 -1.24 -1.69 -15.45
CA LYS A 229 -0.32 -2.01 -16.53
C LYS A 229 -1.08 -2.63 -17.71
N ASN A 230 -1.05 -1.98 -18.85
CA ASN A 230 -1.60 -2.43 -20.12
C ASN A 230 -0.72 -3.54 -20.72
N MET A 231 -1.29 -4.73 -20.87
CA MET A 231 -0.58 -5.92 -21.35
C MET A 231 -0.19 -5.87 -22.84
N GLU A 232 -0.75 -4.92 -23.60
CA GLU A 232 -0.39 -4.64 -24.99
C GLU A 232 0.89 -3.79 -25.11
N ILE A 233 1.32 -3.14 -24.03
CA ILE A 233 2.55 -2.33 -23.97
C ILE A 233 3.68 -3.20 -23.41
N ASP A 234 4.76 -3.33 -24.18
CA ASP A 234 5.90 -4.20 -23.84
C ASP A 234 6.55 -3.89 -22.49
N ASP A 235 6.80 -2.61 -22.19
CA ASP A 235 7.42 -2.17 -20.93
C ASP A 235 6.52 -2.45 -19.72
N GLU A 236 5.21 -2.28 -19.90
CA GLU A 236 4.23 -2.53 -18.85
C GLU A 236 4.05 -4.03 -18.60
N ARG A 237 4.02 -4.85 -19.66
CA ARG A 237 4.06 -6.30 -19.56
C ARG A 237 5.35 -6.79 -18.89
N PHE A 238 6.50 -6.19 -19.21
CA PHE A 238 7.77 -6.49 -18.54
C PHE A 238 7.71 -6.19 -17.03
N THR A 239 7.09 -5.07 -16.67
CA THR A 239 6.88 -4.69 -15.26
C THR A 239 5.99 -5.70 -14.54
N VAL A 240 4.87 -6.13 -15.15
CA VAL A 240 4.01 -7.18 -14.60
C VAL A 240 4.81 -8.47 -14.35
N GLU A 241 5.65 -8.90 -15.30
CA GLU A 241 6.48 -10.09 -15.11
C GLU A 241 7.54 -9.94 -14.02
N ALA A 242 8.10 -8.74 -13.83
CA ALA A 242 9.01 -8.47 -12.71
C ALA A 242 8.30 -8.63 -11.35
N PHE A 243 7.08 -8.08 -11.23
CA PHE A 243 6.27 -8.25 -10.03
C PHE A 243 5.86 -9.71 -9.80
N ARG A 244 5.49 -10.46 -10.85
CA ARG A 244 5.21 -11.91 -10.72
C ARG A 244 6.41 -12.68 -10.18
N LYS A 245 7.63 -12.33 -10.60
CA LYS A 245 8.86 -12.99 -10.12
C LYS A 245 9.10 -12.73 -8.63
N VAL A 246 8.96 -11.50 -8.13
CA VAL A 246 9.14 -11.22 -6.68
C VAL A 246 8.03 -11.83 -5.85
N VAL A 247 6.79 -11.87 -6.35
CA VAL A 247 5.66 -12.55 -5.68
C VAL A 247 5.94 -14.05 -5.54
N ASN A 248 6.40 -14.68 -6.62
CA ASN A 248 6.78 -16.09 -6.60
C ASN A 248 7.98 -16.36 -5.68
N TYR A 249 8.93 -15.42 -5.59
CA TYR A 249 10.06 -15.50 -4.68
C TYR A 249 9.62 -15.44 -3.21
N ALA A 250 8.77 -14.48 -2.83
CA ALA A 250 8.20 -14.39 -1.49
C ALA A 250 7.40 -15.67 -1.13
N ARG A 251 6.54 -16.14 -2.03
CA ARG A 251 5.76 -17.38 -1.82
C ARG A 251 6.65 -18.60 -1.59
N LYS A 252 7.73 -18.75 -2.36
CA LYS A 252 8.68 -19.87 -2.18
C LYS A 252 9.38 -19.85 -0.82
N ASN A 253 9.48 -18.67 -0.20
CA ASN A 253 10.02 -18.48 1.15
C ASN A 253 8.92 -18.49 2.24
N ASN A 254 7.69 -18.94 1.90
CA ASN A 254 6.55 -19.00 2.82
C ASN A 254 6.12 -17.63 3.37
N ILE A 255 6.30 -16.56 2.59
CA ILE A 255 5.89 -15.20 2.96
C ILE A 255 4.61 -14.84 2.23
N LEU A 256 3.64 -14.29 2.97
CA LEU A 256 2.39 -13.80 2.42
C LEU A 256 2.54 -12.37 1.93
N ILE A 257 2.10 -12.08 0.69
CA ILE A 257 1.96 -10.70 0.19
C ILE A 257 0.47 -10.33 0.22
N VAL A 258 0.16 -9.22 0.86
CA VAL A 258 -1.17 -8.62 0.95
C VAL A 258 -1.13 -7.27 0.25
N ALA A 259 -1.96 -7.07 -0.76
CA ALA A 259 -1.95 -5.82 -1.54
C ALA A 259 -3.34 -5.26 -1.81
N SER A 260 -3.44 -3.94 -1.95
CA SER A 260 -4.69 -3.24 -2.27
C SER A 260 -5.20 -3.58 -3.67
N ALA A 261 -6.53 -3.66 -3.82
CA ALA A 261 -7.17 -3.94 -5.11
C ALA A 261 -7.23 -2.71 -6.03
N GLY A 262 -7.06 -1.50 -5.48
CA GLY A 262 -7.17 -0.21 -6.16
C GLY A 262 -8.56 0.45 -6.06
N ASN A 263 -8.65 1.73 -6.44
CA ASN A 263 -9.77 2.61 -6.11
C ASN A 263 -10.54 3.20 -7.32
N GLU A 264 -10.64 2.49 -8.45
CA GLU A 264 -11.25 2.96 -9.70
C GLU A 264 -12.65 2.39 -10.00
N SER A 265 -13.24 1.63 -9.06
CA SER A 265 -14.53 0.96 -9.23
C SER A 265 -14.57 -0.01 -10.42
N ARG A 266 -13.47 -0.73 -10.69
CA ARG A 266 -13.31 -1.62 -11.85
C ARG A 266 -13.31 -3.09 -11.47
N ASP A 267 -13.77 -3.93 -12.40
CA ASP A 267 -13.55 -5.37 -12.35
C ASP A 267 -12.13 -5.73 -12.81
N ILE A 268 -11.22 -5.99 -11.86
CA ILE A 268 -9.81 -6.30 -12.14
C ILE A 268 -9.59 -7.77 -12.55
N SER A 269 -10.65 -8.56 -12.75
CA SER A 269 -10.56 -9.91 -13.30
C SER A 269 -10.65 -9.96 -14.82
N THR A 270 -10.98 -8.84 -15.46
CA THR A 270 -11.25 -8.75 -16.90
C THR A 270 -10.42 -7.66 -17.58
N GLY A 271 -10.42 -7.65 -18.91
CA GLY A 271 -9.74 -6.62 -19.71
C GLY A 271 -8.26 -6.90 -19.99
N ASN A 272 -7.63 -5.94 -20.67
CA ASN A 272 -6.22 -6.02 -21.12
C ASN A 272 -5.26 -5.29 -20.15
N GLU A 273 -5.76 -4.76 -19.04
CA GLU A 273 -4.93 -4.15 -18.00
C GLU A 273 -4.80 -5.11 -16.81
N LYS A 274 -3.66 -5.03 -16.11
CA LYS A 274 -3.42 -5.70 -14.84
C LYS A 274 -3.11 -4.67 -13.77
N HIS A 275 -3.90 -4.69 -12.70
CA HIS A 275 -3.50 -4.03 -11.48
C HIS A 275 -2.35 -4.84 -10.84
N ILE A 276 -1.31 -4.17 -10.35
CA ILE A 276 -0.17 -4.79 -9.69
C ILE A 276 0.27 -3.98 -8.45
N PRO A 277 0.80 -4.64 -7.40
CA PRO A 277 0.85 -6.09 -7.23
C PRO A 277 -0.52 -6.73 -6.94
N GLY A 278 -1.49 -5.96 -6.41
CA GLY A 278 -2.84 -6.47 -6.17
C GLY A 278 -3.52 -6.86 -7.48
N GLY A 279 -4.06 -8.08 -7.58
CA GLY A 279 -4.60 -8.66 -8.82
C GLY A 279 -3.68 -9.68 -9.48
N LEU A 280 -2.44 -9.82 -9.00
CA LEU A 280 -1.56 -10.94 -9.38
C LEU A 280 -1.93 -12.22 -8.64
N GLU A 281 -1.68 -13.35 -9.29
CA GLU A 281 -1.79 -14.67 -8.67
C GLU A 281 -0.83 -14.78 -7.48
N SER A 282 -1.25 -15.49 -6.41
CA SER A 282 -0.51 -15.62 -5.14
C SER A 282 -0.38 -14.34 -4.29
N VAL A 283 -0.95 -13.22 -4.72
CA VAL A 283 -1.14 -12.04 -3.87
C VAL A 283 -2.53 -12.09 -3.24
N ILE A 284 -2.60 -11.87 -1.93
CA ILE A 284 -3.86 -11.69 -1.22
C ILE A 284 -4.35 -10.28 -1.55
N THR A 285 -5.24 -10.19 -2.53
CA THR A 285 -5.72 -8.91 -3.06
C THR A 285 -6.93 -8.45 -2.26
N VAL A 286 -6.86 -7.23 -1.71
CA VAL A 286 -7.81 -6.74 -0.72
C VAL A 286 -8.63 -5.57 -1.26
N GLY A 287 -9.94 -5.77 -1.37
CA GLY A 287 -10.92 -4.72 -1.65
C GLY A 287 -11.44 -4.05 -0.37
N ALA A 288 -12.27 -3.02 -0.53
CA ALA A 288 -12.85 -2.28 0.59
C ALA A 288 -14.38 -2.39 0.63
N THR A 289 -14.95 -2.32 1.84
CA THR A 289 -16.40 -2.25 2.07
C THR A 289 -16.81 -1.03 2.88
N LYS A 290 -18.07 -0.64 2.70
CA LYS A 290 -18.73 0.41 3.48
C LYS A 290 -19.18 -0.11 4.85
N LYS A 291 -19.64 0.82 5.68
CA LYS A 291 -20.25 0.48 6.97
C LYS A 291 -21.50 -0.39 6.83
N SER A 292 -22.26 -0.22 5.75
CA SER A 292 -23.43 -1.06 5.41
C SER A 292 -23.09 -2.52 5.14
N GLY A 293 -21.81 -2.82 4.91
CA GLY A 293 -21.33 -4.12 4.48
C GLY A 293 -21.07 -4.19 2.98
N ASP A 294 -21.77 -3.40 2.15
CA ASP A 294 -21.64 -3.41 0.68
C ASP A 294 -20.21 -3.03 0.22
N ILE A 295 -19.82 -3.44 -1.00
CA ILE A 295 -18.52 -3.04 -1.56
C ILE A 295 -18.44 -1.51 -1.63
N ALA A 296 -17.29 -0.95 -1.26
CA ALA A 296 -17.08 0.49 -1.27
C ALA A 296 -17.18 1.05 -2.68
N ASP A 297 -17.76 2.25 -2.81
CA ASP A 297 -18.10 2.83 -4.12
C ASP A 297 -16.88 2.97 -5.05
N TYR A 298 -15.69 3.17 -4.49
CA TYR A 298 -14.42 3.27 -5.20
C TYR A 298 -13.69 1.93 -5.38
N SER A 299 -14.01 0.90 -4.60
CA SER A 299 -13.19 -0.32 -4.57
C SER A 299 -13.25 -1.03 -5.91
N ASN A 300 -12.09 -1.41 -6.43
CA ASN A 300 -12.03 -2.44 -7.44
C ASN A 300 -12.57 -3.77 -6.89
N TYR A 301 -13.08 -4.61 -7.79
CA TYR A 301 -13.77 -5.85 -7.47
C TYR A 301 -13.47 -6.93 -8.52
N GLY A 302 -14.10 -8.10 -8.41
CA GLY A 302 -13.97 -9.21 -9.35
C GLY A 302 -13.31 -10.44 -8.72
N SER A 303 -13.15 -11.51 -9.51
CA SER A 303 -12.62 -12.79 -9.01
C SER A 303 -11.13 -12.75 -8.61
N ASN A 304 -10.40 -11.71 -9.02
CA ASN A 304 -9.03 -11.49 -8.59
C ASN A 304 -8.92 -10.82 -7.21
N VAL A 305 -10.02 -10.32 -6.63
CA VAL A 305 -10.05 -9.84 -5.25
C VAL A 305 -10.30 -11.03 -4.32
N SER A 306 -9.35 -11.29 -3.42
CA SER A 306 -9.38 -12.45 -2.53
C SER A 306 -10.34 -12.25 -1.37
N ILE A 307 -10.30 -11.07 -0.75
CA ILE A 307 -11.05 -10.73 0.46
C ILE A 307 -11.25 -9.20 0.53
N TYR A 308 -12.18 -8.74 1.38
CA TYR A 308 -12.42 -7.32 1.60
C TYR A 308 -12.20 -6.92 3.07
N GLY A 309 -11.85 -5.66 3.29
CA GLY A 309 -11.76 -5.04 4.62
C GLY A 309 -12.71 -3.84 4.76
N PRO A 310 -13.31 -3.59 5.95
CA PRO A 310 -14.21 -2.47 6.20
C PRO A 310 -13.55 -1.07 6.20
N ALA A 311 -13.02 -0.60 5.07
CA ALA A 311 -12.30 0.67 5.00
C ALA A 311 -13.11 1.90 4.55
N GLY A 312 -14.44 1.85 4.56
CA GLY A 312 -15.30 3.02 4.36
C GLY A 312 -15.65 3.35 2.91
N GLY A 313 -16.49 4.37 2.71
CA GLY A 313 -17.09 4.73 1.41
C GLY A 313 -17.48 6.20 1.30
N TYR A 314 -18.08 6.60 0.18
CA TYR A 314 -18.54 7.98 -0.01
C TYR A 314 -19.83 8.29 0.76
N GLY A 315 -20.61 7.25 1.07
CA GLY A 315 -21.91 7.34 1.74
C GLY A 315 -23.10 7.34 0.79
N ASP A 316 -24.25 6.90 1.30
CA ASP A 316 -25.40 6.52 0.46
C ASP A 316 -25.99 7.67 -0.35
N ASN A 317 -25.81 8.92 0.11
CA ASN A 317 -26.31 10.11 -0.58
C ASN A 317 -25.28 10.76 -1.52
N TYR A 318 -24.08 10.19 -1.67
CA TYR A 318 -23.01 10.80 -2.47
C TYR A 318 -23.44 11.00 -3.94
N LYS A 319 -24.09 10.00 -4.54
CA LYS A 319 -24.57 10.07 -5.94
C LYS A 319 -25.57 11.20 -6.20
N ILE A 320 -26.24 11.68 -5.15
CA ILE A 320 -27.23 12.76 -5.22
C ILE A 320 -26.58 14.11 -4.88
N THR A 321 -25.74 14.13 -3.87
CA THR A 321 -25.24 15.37 -3.24
C THR A 321 -23.85 15.79 -3.73
N GLY A 322 -23.06 14.85 -4.25
CA GLY A 322 -21.63 15.02 -4.49
C GLY A 322 -20.80 15.20 -3.22
N GLN A 323 -21.41 15.05 -2.04
CA GLN A 323 -20.75 15.23 -0.74
C GLN A 323 -20.44 13.88 -0.11
N ILE A 324 -19.18 13.71 0.28
CA ILE A 324 -18.70 12.57 1.04
C ILE A 324 -19.19 12.70 2.48
N ASP A 325 -19.77 11.63 3.01
CA ASP A 325 -20.17 11.55 4.40
C ASP A 325 -19.00 11.07 5.26
N ALA A 326 -18.41 11.97 6.06
CA ALA A 326 -17.26 11.63 6.91
C ALA A 326 -17.55 10.47 7.88
N ARG A 327 -18.83 10.21 8.22
CA ARG A 327 -19.23 9.11 9.12
C ARG A 327 -19.00 7.72 8.54
N GLU A 328 -18.80 7.64 7.23
CA GLU A 328 -18.41 6.43 6.50
C GLU A 328 -16.90 6.25 6.43
N MET A 329 -16.11 7.27 6.78
CA MET A 329 -14.65 7.18 6.84
C MET A 329 -14.20 6.48 8.12
N MET A 330 -12.89 6.26 8.21
CA MET A 330 -12.24 5.68 9.38
C MET A 330 -11.14 6.57 9.94
N MET A 331 -10.91 6.41 11.24
CA MET A 331 -9.80 7.03 11.95
C MET A 331 -8.53 6.21 11.76
N THR A 332 -7.41 6.86 11.49
CA THR A 332 -6.08 6.24 11.55
C THR A 332 -4.99 7.27 11.93
N TYR A 333 -3.76 6.80 12.08
CA TYR A 333 -2.62 7.64 12.44
C TYR A 333 -2.20 8.56 11.29
N TYR A 334 -1.43 9.58 11.60
CA TYR A 334 -0.84 10.53 10.68
C TYR A 334 0.51 10.99 11.27
N PRO A 335 1.49 11.43 10.47
CA PRO A 335 2.75 11.91 11.03
C PRO A 335 2.53 13.08 12.00
N THR A 336 3.15 13.00 13.17
CA THR A 336 3.09 14.06 14.20
C THR A 336 3.84 15.32 13.79
N SER A 337 4.74 15.21 12.81
CA SER A 337 5.45 16.33 12.18
C SER A 337 4.62 17.09 11.15
N LEU A 338 3.48 16.53 10.72
CA LEU A 338 2.60 17.09 9.69
C LEU A 338 1.24 17.48 10.26
N VAL A 339 0.58 18.45 9.63
CA VAL A 339 -0.79 18.85 10.01
C VAL A 339 -1.76 18.11 9.12
N SER A 340 -2.58 17.22 9.69
CA SER A 340 -3.72 16.65 8.96
C SER A 340 -4.85 17.67 8.84
N PRO A 341 -5.22 18.11 7.61
CA PRO A 341 -6.34 19.03 7.45
C PRO A 341 -7.68 18.40 7.88
N LEU A 342 -7.88 17.12 7.58
CA LEU A 342 -9.10 16.39 7.95
C LEU A 342 -9.13 16.05 9.44
N GLY A 343 -8.00 15.67 10.02
CA GLY A 343 -7.88 15.47 11.46
C GLY A 343 -8.21 16.74 12.23
N LYS A 344 -7.67 17.88 11.79
CA LYS A 344 -7.99 19.20 12.38
C LYS A 344 -9.46 19.58 12.20
N ALA A 345 -10.04 19.33 11.02
CA ALA A 345 -11.45 19.60 10.77
C ALA A 345 -12.38 18.72 11.63
N ALA A 346 -11.93 17.50 11.95
CA ALA A 346 -12.60 16.56 12.85
C ALA A 346 -12.29 16.79 14.35
N ASP A 347 -11.49 17.81 14.68
CA ASP A 347 -11.09 18.15 16.06
C ASP A 347 -10.27 17.04 16.75
N PHE A 348 -9.43 16.35 15.99
CA PHE A 348 -8.52 15.33 16.49
C PHE A 348 -7.21 15.92 17.00
N PRO A 349 -6.57 15.27 17.99
CA PRO A 349 -5.19 15.61 18.34
C PRO A 349 -4.25 15.36 17.14
N ASP A 350 -3.10 16.03 17.16
CA ASP A 350 -2.03 15.76 16.21
C ASP A 350 -1.65 14.28 16.24
N GLY A 351 -1.23 13.76 15.08
CA GLY A 351 -0.95 12.34 14.90
C GLY A 351 -2.13 11.51 14.36
N TYR A 352 -3.28 12.13 14.09
CA TYR A 352 -4.48 11.40 13.67
C TYR A 352 -5.20 12.06 12.49
N THR A 353 -5.87 11.26 11.67
CA THR A 353 -6.64 11.74 10.50
C THR A 353 -7.91 10.90 10.26
N LEU A 354 -8.83 11.44 9.46
CA LEU A 354 -9.85 10.64 8.78
C LEU A 354 -9.34 10.26 7.40
N SER A 355 -9.56 9.01 7.03
CA SER A 355 -9.22 8.49 5.70
C SER A 355 -10.12 7.29 5.36
N PHE A 356 -10.03 6.82 4.12
CA PHE A 356 -10.71 5.63 3.60
C PHE A 356 -10.02 5.21 2.30
N GLY A 357 -10.09 3.93 1.94
CA GLY A 357 -9.44 3.42 0.73
C GLY A 357 -9.11 1.94 0.84
N THR A 358 -8.87 1.28 -0.30
CA THR A 358 -8.37 -0.10 -0.29
C THR A 358 -7.00 -0.19 0.40
N SER A 359 -6.20 0.89 0.34
CA SER A 359 -4.94 1.02 1.08
C SER A 359 -5.06 0.89 2.60
N LEU A 360 -6.25 1.17 3.17
CA LEU A 360 -6.54 0.96 4.60
C LEU A 360 -7.25 -0.36 4.87
N ALA A 361 -7.88 -0.99 3.88
CA ALA A 361 -8.41 -2.35 4.01
C ALA A 361 -7.29 -3.41 4.00
N THR A 362 -6.27 -3.22 3.17
CA THR A 362 -5.08 -4.10 3.08
C THR A 362 -4.40 -4.35 4.43
N PRO A 363 -4.03 -3.33 5.23
CA PRO A 363 -3.43 -3.53 6.54
C PRO A 363 -4.35 -4.21 7.55
N GLU A 364 -5.69 -4.11 7.40
CA GLU A 364 -6.62 -4.87 8.25
C GLU A 364 -6.45 -6.38 8.05
N VAL A 365 -6.27 -6.81 6.80
CA VAL A 365 -6.03 -8.22 6.46
C VAL A 365 -4.63 -8.65 6.89
N SER A 366 -3.61 -7.82 6.68
CA SER A 366 -2.24 -8.08 7.16
C SER A 366 -2.21 -8.26 8.69
N ALA A 367 -2.89 -7.40 9.44
CA ALA A 367 -2.98 -7.50 10.88
C ALA A 367 -3.79 -8.72 11.35
N ALA A 368 -4.88 -9.07 10.65
CA ALA A 368 -5.64 -10.28 10.94
C ALA A 368 -4.82 -11.56 10.72
N LEU A 369 -4.02 -11.63 9.64
CA LEU A 369 -3.08 -12.72 9.40
C LEU A 369 -2.05 -12.81 10.53
N ALA A 370 -1.48 -11.68 10.96
CA ALA A 370 -0.54 -11.67 12.08
C ALA A 370 -1.19 -12.11 13.40
N ALA A 371 -2.43 -11.68 13.66
CA ALA A 371 -3.19 -12.13 14.83
C ALA A 371 -3.38 -13.66 14.80
N ILE A 372 -3.79 -14.23 13.67
CA ILE A 372 -3.96 -15.69 13.48
C ILE A 372 -2.63 -16.41 13.70
N MET A 373 -1.56 -15.98 13.04
CA MET A 373 -0.23 -16.58 13.17
C MET A 373 0.27 -16.56 14.62
N SER A 374 0.08 -15.45 15.33
CA SER A 374 0.53 -15.30 16.73
C SER A 374 -0.22 -16.18 17.74
N LYS A 375 -1.38 -16.73 17.34
CA LYS A 375 -2.25 -17.57 18.18
C LYS A 375 -2.23 -19.04 17.77
N ASN A 376 -1.53 -19.40 16.69
CA ASN A 376 -1.54 -20.77 16.22
C ASN A 376 -0.79 -21.69 17.20
N VAL A 377 -1.50 -22.71 17.73
CA VAL A 377 -1.09 -23.51 18.90
C VAL A 377 0.16 -24.35 18.63
N ASP A 378 0.38 -24.73 17.37
CA ASP A 378 1.50 -25.57 16.96
C ASP A 378 2.74 -24.74 16.55
N ASN A 379 2.70 -23.41 16.68
CA ASN A 379 3.67 -22.46 16.10
C ASN A 379 3.89 -22.66 14.58
N SER A 380 2.99 -23.38 13.91
CA SER A 380 2.95 -23.51 12.45
C SER A 380 2.64 -22.14 11.85
N LYS A 381 3.60 -21.59 11.11
CA LYS A 381 3.42 -20.42 10.25
C LYS A 381 3.16 -20.86 8.80
N ASP A 382 2.61 -22.06 8.57
CA ASP A 382 2.28 -22.50 7.22
C ASP A 382 1.28 -21.54 6.60
N SER A 383 1.67 -20.92 5.48
CA SER A 383 0.89 -19.88 4.83
C SER A 383 -0.49 -20.36 4.37
N ASN A 384 -0.65 -21.63 4.00
CA ASN A 384 -1.95 -22.15 3.55
C ASN A 384 -2.90 -22.38 4.72
N GLU A 385 -2.40 -22.92 5.84
CA GLU A 385 -3.17 -23.09 7.06
C GLU A 385 -3.71 -21.74 7.58
N VAL A 386 -2.82 -20.75 7.68
CA VAL A 386 -3.16 -19.40 8.12
C VAL A 386 -4.20 -18.76 7.19
N LEU A 387 -4.05 -18.92 5.88
CA LEU A 387 -5.01 -18.43 4.90
C LEU A 387 -6.38 -19.10 5.03
N ASN A 388 -6.42 -20.41 5.27
CA ASN A 388 -7.68 -21.11 5.50
C ASN A 388 -8.40 -20.54 6.73
N THR A 389 -7.70 -20.36 7.85
CA THR A 389 -8.27 -19.75 9.06
C THR A 389 -8.77 -18.32 8.80
N LEU A 390 -8.05 -17.51 8.01
CA LEU A 390 -8.51 -16.17 7.63
C LEU A 390 -9.88 -16.24 6.93
N PHE A 391 -10.05 -17.14 5.96
CA PHE A 391 -11.30 -17.27 5.20
C PHE A 391 -12.44 -17.92 6.00
N GLU A 392 -12.12 -18.81 6.93
CA GLU A 392 -13.08 -19.39 7.88
C GLU A 392 -13.60 -18.33 8.87
N ASN A 393 -12.71 -17.46 9.35
CA ASN A 393 -13.09 -16.36 10.23
C ASN A 393 -13.93 -15.30 9.49
N ALA A 394 -13.67 -15.06 8.21
CA ALA A 394 -14.32 -14.03 7.43
C ALA A 394 -15.85 -14.22 7.28
N ASP A 395 -16.58 -13.11 7.44
CA ASP A 395 -18.03 -13.08 7.26
C ASP A 395 -18.38 -13.00 5.77
N SER A 396 -19.48 -13.65 5.36
CA SER A 396 -19.94 -13.67 3.97
C SER A 396 -21.02 -12.62 3.71
N PHE A 397 -20.87 -11.90 2.61
CA PHE A 397 -21.81 -10.87 2.17
C PHE A 397 -22.22 -11.07 0.71
N ILE A 398 -23.31 -10.41 0.32
CA ILE A 398 -23.74 -10.24 -1.07
C ILE A 398 -23.83 -8.75 -1.31
N ASP A 399 -23.05 -8.24 -2.26
CA ASP A 399 -23.12 -6.84 -2.65
C ASP A 399 -24.44 -6.59 -3.35
N LYS A 400 -25.25 -5.66 -2.85
CA LYS A 400 -26.61 -5.46 -3.34
C LYS A 400 -26.67 -4.92 -4.77
N ASN A 401 -25.61 -4.27 -5.23
CA ASN A 401 -25.57 -3.61 -6.54
C ASN A 401 -25.09 -4.58 -7.64
N SER A 402 -24.01 -5.31 -7.36
CA SER A 402 -23.36 -6.23 -8.30
C SER A 402 -23.80 -7.68 -8.14
N MET A 403 -24.49 -8.03 -7.05
CA MET A 403 -24.83 -9.39 -6.64
C MET A 403 -23.61 -10.30 -6.41
N LEU A 404 -22.41 -9.72 -6.30
CA LEU A 404 -21.18 -10.44 -6.02
C LEU A 404 -21.19 -10.96 -4.58
N LYS A 405 -20.82 -12.23 -4.43
CA LYS A 405 -20.56 -12.84 -3.13
C LYS A 405 -19.10 -12.61 -2.77
N TYR A 406 -18.84 -12.15 -1.55
CA TYR A 406 -17.48 -11.94 -1.06
C TYR A 406 -17.37 -12.22 0.43
N LYS A 407 -16.12 -12.20 0.89
CA LYS A 407 -15.72 -12.37 2.27
C LYS A 407 -15.17 -11.05 2.80
N GLU A 408 -15.60 -10.65 4.00
CA GLU A 408 -15.07 -9.50 4.72
C GLU A 408 -14.30 -9.99 5.97
N VAL A 409 -13.08 -9.50 6.16
CA VAL A 409 -12.15 -9.99 7.20
C VAL A 409 -12.67 -9.82 8.62
N ARG A 410 -12.40 -10.82 9.48
CA ARG A 410 -12.70 -10.85 10.92
C ARG A 410 -11.59 -11.55 11.68
N ILE A 411 -11.48 -11.24 12.98
CA ILE A 411 -10.72 -12.02 13.96
C ILE A 411 -11.74 -12.58 14.95
N LYS A 412 -11.76 -13.90 15.13
CA LYS A 412 -12.75 -14.62 15.95
C LYS A 412 -12.08 -15.50 16.99
#